data_AF-A0ABD3NZK3-F1
#
_entry.id   AF-A0ABD3NZK3-F1
#
_cell.length_a   1.000
_cell.length_b   1.000
_cell.length_c   1.000
_cell.angle_alpha   90.00
_cell.angle_beta   90.00
_cell.angle_gamma   90.00
#
_symmetry.space_group_name_H-M   'P 1'
#
loop_
_entity.id
_entity.type
_entity.pdbx_description
1 polymer ?
#
loop_
_entity_poly.entity_id
_entity_poly.type
_entity_poly.pdbx_seq_one_letter_code
_entity_poly.pdbx_strand_id
1 'polypeptide(L)'
;HSFCTNGGECQDIVGDNELHKDCICPDGFEGPHCEYISGTKPSFLTSNSNGANYSSESPLSNSILYALMAGVCILIGFILLSFFVRARRRRAEAVKKERELQRATEELAMVQLDLDDDDDHGYGARPAFI
;
A
#
# COMPACT_ATOMS: atom_id res chain seq x y z
N HIS A 1 19.28 -19.42 28.09
CA HIS A 1 19.08 -19.21 29.55
C HIS A 1 17.59 -19.16 29.91
N SER A 2 17.04 -20.19 30.58
CA SER A 2 15.69 -20.16 31.18
C SER A 2 15.71 -19.41 32.53
N PHE A 3 14.66 -18.66 32.85
CA PHE A 3 14.54 -17.86 34.08
C PHE A 3 13.20 -18.14 34.77
N CYS A 4 13.20 -18.38 36.08
CA CYS A 4 12.01 -18.56 36.91
C CYS A 4 12.05 -17.58 38.08
N THR A 5 10.89 -17.07 38.47
CA THR A 5 10.72 -16.10 39.57
C THR A 5 10.02 -16.74 40.77
N ASN A 6 9.94 -16.01 41.89
CA ASN A 6 9.20 -16.42 43.10
C ASN A 6 9.55 -17.83 43.63
N GLY A 7 10.80 -18.25 43.46
CA GLY A 7 11.26 -19.59 43.89
C GLY A 7 10.85 -20.73 42.96
N GLY A 8 10.43 -20.45 41.73
CA GLY A 8 10.17 -21.46 40.72
C GLY A 8 11.44 -22.21 40.29
N GLU A 9 11.29 -23.49 39.99
CA GLU A 9 12.39 -24.37 39.59
C GLU A 9 12.42 -24.53 38.05
N CYS A 10 13.58 -24.29 37.44
CA CYS A 10 13.80 -24.53 36.03
C CYS A 10 13.87 -26.04 35.78
N GLN A 11 12.95 -26.58 34.96
CA GLN A 11 12.96 -28.00 34.61
C GLN A 11 14.15 -28.40 33.74
N ASP A 12 14.65 -27.48 32.91
CA ASP A 12 15.73 -27.73 31.98
C ASP A 12 16.49 -26.44 31.64
N ILE A 13 17.78 -26.58 31.34
CA ILE A 13 18.63 -25.46 30.92
C ILE A 13 18.77 -25.53 29.40
N VAL A 14 17.94 -24.75 28.72
CA VAL A 14 17.94 -24.69 27.24
C VAL A 14 18.97 -23.69 26.70
N GLY A 15 19.60 -24.06 25.59
CA GLY A 15 20.50 -23.20 24.81
C GLY A 15 19.77 -22.03 24.13
N ASP A 16 20.52 -21.10 23.53
CA ASP A 16 19.97 -19.85 22.97
C ASP A 16 18.99 -20.06 21.78
N ASN A 17 18.95 -21.26 21.23
CA ASN A 17 18.16 -21.66 20.06
C ASN A 17 17.13 -22.77 20.37
N GLU A 18 16.91 -23.09 21.65
CA GLU A 18 15.95 -24.11 22.07
C GLU A 18 14.73 -23.49 22.76
N LEU A 19 13.57 -24.13 22.60
CA LEU A 19 12.32 -23.65 23.16
C LEU A 19 12.36 -23.74 24.70
N HIS A 20 12.20 -22.60 25.37
CA HIS A 20 12.10 -22.54 26.83
C HIS A 20 10.93 -23.40 27.34
N LYS A 21 11.24 -24.29 28.28
CA LYS A 21 10.23 -25.08 29.01
C LYS A 21 9.66 -24.27 30.17
N ASP A 22 8.40 -24.55 30.53
CA ASP A 22 7.70 -23.91 31.63
C ASP A 22 8.36 -24.19 33.01
N CYS A 23 8.29 -23.23 33.92
CA CYS A 23 8.78 -23.36 35.30
C CYS A 23 7.85 -24.21 36.19
N ILE A 24 8.42 -24.91 37.18
CA ILE A 24 7.62 -25.52 38.27
C ILE A 24 7.42 -24.47 39.35
N CYS A 25 6.17 -24.06 39.56
CA CYS A 25 5.84 -23.00 40.51
C CYS A 25 5.47 -23.55 41.90
N PRO A 26 5.92 -22.88 42.98
CA PRO A 26 5.47 -23.19 44.32
C PRO A 26 4.01 -22.77 44.55
N ASP A 27 3.40 -23.31 45.60
CA ASP A 27 2.00 -23.03 45.97
C ASP A 27 1.75 -21.52 46.10
N GLY A 28 0.69 -21.05 45.43
CA GLY A 28 0.31 -19.63 45.44
C GLY A 28 0.89 -18.80 44.29
N PHE A 29 1.69 -19.39 43.40
CA PHE A 29 2.20 -18.73 42.20
C PHE A 29 1.82 -19.47 40.92
N GLU A 30 1.69 -18.74 39.81
CA GLU A 30 1.34 -19.26 38.49
C GLU A 30 1.99 -18.42 37.36
N GLY A 31 1.93 -18.92 36.12
CA GLY A 31 2.53 -18.27 34.95
C GLY A 31 3.75 -19.03 34.40
N PRO A 32 4.17 -18.74 33.16
CA PRO A 32 5.31 -19.41 32.52
C PRO A 32 6.62 -19.27 33.31
N HIS A 33 6.76 -18.19 34.08
CA HIS A 33 7.93 -17.91 34.91
C HIS A 33 7.58 -17.78 36.40
N CYS A 34 6.41 -18.25 36.82
CA CYS A 34 5.87 -18.09 38.18
C CYS A 34 5.75 -16.62 38.64
N GLU A 35 5.50 -15.72 37.70
CA GLU A 35 5.48 -14.27 37.90
C GLU A 35 4.17 -13.75 38.50
N TYR A 36 3.10 -14.55 38.43
CA TYR A 36 1.77 -14.19 38.92
C TYR A 36 1.46 -14.93 40.22
N ILE A 37 0.64 -14.31 41.07
CA ILE A 37 0.01 -14.99 42.21
C ILE A 37 -1.17 -15.80 41.65
N SER A 38 -1.42 -17.01 42.18
CA SER A 38 -2.52 -17.87 41.72
C SER A 38 -3.86 -17.12 41.63
N GLY A 39 -4.49 -17.15 40.46
CA GLY A 39 -5.76 -16.46 40.17
C GLY A 39 -5.62 -14.99 39.75
N THR A 40 -4.41 -14.45 39.69
CA THR A 40 -4.15 -13.07 39.24
C THR A 40 -3.63 -13.00 37.81
N LYS A 41 -3.34 -14.15 37.19
CA LYS A 41 -2.92 -14.20 35.79
C LYS A 41 -4.01 -13.58 34.90
N PRO A 42 -3.64 -12.63 34.02
CA PRO A 42 -4.59 -12.08 33.07
C PRO A 42 -5.14 -13.17 32.15
N SER A 43 -6.45 -13.25 32.02
CA SER A 43 -7.15 -14.27 31.24
C SER A 43 -6.87 -14.22 29.73
N PHE A 44 -6.22 -13.17 29.22
CA PHE A 44 -5.68 -13.15 27.85
C PHE A 44 -4.44 -14.03 27.65
N LEU A 45 -3.76 -14.44 28.74
CA LEU A 45 -2.64 -15.40 28.73
C LEU A 45 -3.08 -16.83 29.07
N THR A 46 -4.37 -17.04 29.34
CA THR A 46 -4.93 -18.36 29.67
C THR A 46 -5.58 -18.97 28.43
N SER A 47 -4.79 -19.15 27.38
CA SER A 47 -5.09 -20.13 26.33
C SER A 47 -4.32 -21.40 26.64
N ASN A 48 -5.00 -22.31 27.33
CA ASN A 48 -4.82 -23.76 27.29
C ASN A 48 -3.40 -24.26 26.96
N SER A 49 -2.50 -24.24 27.94
CA SER A 49 -1.14 -24.77 27.85
C SER A 49 -1.12 -26.29 27.94
N ASN A 50 -1.28 -26.97 26.80
CA ASN A 50 -0.62 -28.23 26.54
C ASN A 50 0.36 -27.98 25.39
N GLY A 51 1.59 -27.58 25.75
CA GLY A 51 2.79 -27.52 24.89
C GLY A 51 2.58 -27.18 23.42
N ALA A 52 2.58 -25.89 23.05
CA ALA A 52 2.85 -25.49 21.68
C ALA A 52 3.50 -24.11 21.63
N ASN A 53 4.68 -24.08 21.01
CA ASN A 53 5.42 -22.92 20.49
C ASN A 53 4.63 -21.60 20.46
N TYR A 54 5.16 -20.56 21.11
CA TYR A 54 4.82 -19.17 20.80
C TYR A 54 5.39 -18.80 19.40
N SER A 55 4.77 -19.33 18.36
CA SER A 55 4.48 -18.53 17.17
C SER A 55 3.34 -17.61 17.58
N SER A 56 3.56 -16.30 17.49
CA SER A 56 2.55 -15.26 17.69
C SER A 56 1.38 -15.43 16.71
N GLU A 57 0.50 -16.37 17.00
CA GLU A 57 -0.79 -16.61 16.36
C GLU A 57 -1.83 -15.96 17.29
N SER A 58 -2.09 -14.67 17.08
CA SER A 58 -3.31 -14.04 17.59
C SER A 58 -4.52 -14.90 17.20
N PRO A 59 -5.51 -15.17 18.08
CA PRO A 59 -6.64 -16.06 17.78
C PRO A 59 -7.71 -15.38 16.89
N LEU A 60 -7.29 -14.51 15.96
CA LEU A 60 -8.11 -14.30 14.77
C LEU A 60 -7.99 -15.61 14.00
N SER A 61 -9.10 -16.36 13.90
CA SER A 61 -9.14 -17.60 13.14
C SER A 61 -8.43 -17.41 11.79
N ASN A 62 -7.62 -18.39 11.37
CA ASN A 62 -6.85 -18.29 10.12
C ASN A 62 -7.72 -17.86 8.93
N SER A 63 -9.00 -18.24 8.94
CA SER A 63 -10.03 -17.77 8.02
C SER A 63 -10.18 -16.25 7.97
N ILE A 64 -10.19 -15.56 9.13
CA ILE A 64 -10.26 -14.10 9.21
C ILE A 64 -8.98 -13.48 8.65
N LEU A 65 -7.80 -14.02 8.99
CA LEU A 65 -6.53 -13.53 8.45
C LEU A 65 -6.51 -13.60 6.91
N TYR A 66 -6.87 -14.74 6.32
CA TYR A 66 -6.96 -14.89 4.87
C TYR A 66 -8.03 -14.00 4.24
N ALA A 67 -9.18 -13.84 4.89
CA ALA A 67 -10.25 -12.97 4.39
C ALA A 67 -9.82 -11.49 4.33
N LEU A 68 -9.11 -11.01 5.35
CA LEU A 68 -8.57 -9.65 5.37
C LEU A 68 -7.50 -9.45 4.29
N MET A 69 -6.58 -10.40 4.16
CA MET A 69 -5.54 -10.35 3.12
C MET A 69 -6.16 -10.37 1.71
N ALA A 70 -7.15 -11.21 1.47
CA ALA A 70 -7.88 -11.24 0.20
C ALA A 70 -8.60 -9.91 -0.06
N GLY A 71 -9.28 -9.33 0.94
CA GLY A 71 -9.95 -8.04 0.83
C GLY A 71 -9.00 -6.90 0.47
N VAL A 72 -7.81 -6.85 1.11
CA VAL A 72 -6.78 -5.85 0.81
C VAL A 72 -6.23 -6.04 -0.60
N CYS A 73 -5.95 -7.26 -1.03
CA CYS A 73 -5.48 -7.56 -2.39
C CYS A 73 -6.51 -7.14 -3.46
N ILE A 74 -7.79 -7.39 -3.21
CA ILE A 74 -8.88 -6.98 -4.09
C ILE A 74 -8.97 -5.45 -4.17
N LEU A 75 -8.89 -4.75 -3.03
CA LEU A 75 -8.88 -3.29 -2.98
C LEU A 75 -7.71 -2.70 -3.76
N ILE A 76 -6.50 -3.21 -3.56
CA ILE A 76 -5.31 -2.78 -4.29
C ILE A 76 -5.48 -3.04 -5.79
N GLY A 77 -5.98 -4.23 -6.17
CA GLY A 77 -6.27 -4.57 -7.57
C GLY A 77 -7.26 -3.60 -8.22
N PHE A 78 -8.35 -3.24 -7.53
CA PHE A 78 -9.29 -2.23 -8.01
C PHE A 78 -8.68 -0.85 -8.13
N ILE A 79 -7.84 -0.43 -7.16
CA ILE A 79 -7.14 0.85 -7.21
C ILE A 79 -6.20 0.88 -8.42
N LEU A 80 -5.39 -0.15 -8.63
CA LEU A 80 -4.48 -0.25 -9.77
C LEU A 80 -5.23 -0.30 -11.10
N LEU A 81 -6.32 -1.07 -11.19
CA LEU A 81 -7.16 -1.13 -12.39
C LEU A 81 -7.79 0.23 -12.68
N SER A 82 -8.33 0.90 -11.65
CA SER A 82 -8.93 2.24 -11.80
C SER A 82 -7.89 3.27 -12.22
N PHE A 83 -6.68 3.21 -11.66
CA PHE A 83 -5.56 4.06 -12.04
C PHE A 83 -5.12 3.78 -13.46
N PHE A 84 -5.01 2.52 -13.86
CA PHE A 84 -4.63 2.12 -15.21
C PHE A 84 -5.67 2.53 -16.25
N VAL A 85 -6.96 2.33 -15.95
CA VAL A 85 -8.07 2.80 -16.80
C VAL A 85 -8.08 4.32 -16.87
N ARG A 86 -7.91 5.04 -15.76
CA ARG A 86 -7.79 6.50 -15.75
C ARG A 86 -6.57 6.96 -16.54
N ALA A 87 -5.42 6.32 -16.40
CA ALA A 87 -4.21 6.65 -17.13
C ALA A 87 -4.38 6.41 -18.63
N ARG A 88 -4.99 5.29 -19.03
CA ARG A 88 -5.35 5.01 -20.41
C ARG A 88 -6.35 6.01 -20.97
N ARG A 89 -7.39 6.35 -20.18
CA ARG A 89 -8.40 7.33 -20.58
C ARG A 89 -7.78 8.73 -20.73
N ARG A 90 -6.90 9.15 -19.82
CA ARG A 90 -6.13 10.40 -19.94
C ARG A 90 -5.28 10.44 -21.21
N ARG A 91 -4.63 9.33 -21.57
CA ARG A 91 -3.86 9.24 -22.84
C ARG A 91 -4.76 9.38 -24.06
N ALA A 92 -5.93 8.74 -24.06
CA ALA A 92 -6.89 8.88 -25.16
C ALA A 92 -7.46 10.31 -25.27
N GLU A 93 -7.75 10.95 -24.14
CA GLU A 93 -8.20 12.35 -24.10
C GLU A 93 -7.11 13.32 -24.56
N ALA A 94 -5.84 13.08 -24.21
CA ALA A 94 -4.71 13.89 -24.67
C ALA A 94 -4.54 13.83 -26.19
N VAL A 95 -4.61 12.64 -26.79
CA VAL A 95 -4.51 12.47 -28.26
C VAL A 95 -5.66 13.16 -28.99
N LYS A 96 -6.88 13.17 -28.42
CA LYS A 96 -8.01 13.88 -29.03
C LYS A 96 -7.79 15.40 -29.02
N LYS A 97 -7.29 15.95 -27.92
CA LYS A 97 -6.98 17.38 -27.80
C LYS A 97 -5.90 17.82 -28.78
N GLU A 98 -4.87 17.00 -29.00
CA GLU A 98 -3.83 17.30 -29.99
C GLU A 98 -4.39 17.41 -31.41
N ARG A 99 -5.31 16.52 -31.79
CA ARG A 99 -5.97 16.58 -33.11
C ARG A 99 -6.88 17.80 -33.28
N GLU A 100 -7.60 18.18 -32.23
CA GLU A 100 -8.43 19.39 -32.23
C GLU A 100 -7.58 20.65 -32.35
N LEU A 101 -6.44 20.70 -31.64
CA LEU A 101 -5.48 21.80 -31.75
C LEU A 101 -4.86 21.88 -33.15
N GLN A 102 -4.50 20.75 -33.76
CA GLN A 102 -3.98 20.70 -35.13
C GLN A 102 -4.97 21.28 -36.14
N ARG A 103 -6.25 20.90 -36.07
CA ARG A 103 -7.30 21.46 -36.95
C ARG A 103 -7.48 22.96 -36.75
N ALA A 104 -7.52 23.43 -35.51
CA ALA A 104 -7.61 24.87 -35.23
C ALA A 104 -6.40 25.66 -35.75
N THR A 105 -5.20 25.06 -35.69
CA THR A 105 -3.97 25.68 -36.23
C THR A 105 -3.99 25.74 -37.74
N GLU A 106 -4.46 24.67 -38.40
CA GLU A 106 -4.60 24.61 -39.86
C GLU A 106 -5.60 25.67 -40.34
N GLU A 107 -6.80 25.74 -39.73
CA GLU A 107 -7.81 26.76 -40.01
C GLU A 107 -7.25 28.18 -39.90
N LEU A 108 -6.46 28.47 -38.85
CA LEU A 108 -5.85 29.77 -38.67
C LEU A 108 -4.81 30.09 -39.76
N ALA A 109 -4.03 29.09 -40.19
CA ALA A 109 -3.03 29.26 -41.23
C ALA A 109 -3.66 29.53 -42.62
N MET A 110 -4.83 28.96 -42.92
CA MET A 110 -5.55 29.24 -44.19
C MET A 110 -6.03 30.69 -44.24
N VAL A 111 -6.59 31.19 -43.13
CA VAL A 111 -7.03 32.59 -43.01
C VAL A 111 -5.86 33.57 -43.17
N GLN A 112 -4.66 33.19 -42.72
CA GLN A 112 -3.51 34.06 -42.79
C GLN A 112 -2.95 34.19 -44.22
N LEU A 113 -3.05 33.14 -45.05
CA LEU A 113 -2.67 33.20 -46.47
C LEU A 113 -3.61 34.11 -47.27
N ASP A 114 -4.91 34.13 -46.95
CA ASP A 114 -5.87 35.01 -47.63
C ASP A 114 -5.64 36.51 -47.33
N LEU A 115 -4.92 36.85 -46.24
CA LEU A 115 -4.59 38.25 -45.91
C LEU A 115 -3.27 38.73 -46.55
N ASP A 116 -2.40 37.82 -46.99
CA ASP A 116 -1.13 38.20 -47.64
C ASP A 116 -1.30 38.50 -49.15
N ASP A 117 -2.47 38.21 -49.75
CA ASP A 117 -2.79 38.53 -51.17
C ASP A 117 -3.36 39.96 -51.36
N ASP A 118 -3.68 40.69 -50.29
CA ASP A 118 -4.20 42.07 -50.37
C ASP A 118 -3.10 43.17 -50.25
N ASP A 119 -1.82 42.80 -50.07
CA ASP A 119 -0.69 43.74 -49.99
C ASP A 119 0.19 43.80 -51.28
N ASP A 120 -0.36 43.48 -52.46
CA ASP A 120 0.25 43.84 -53.78
C ASP A 120 -0.66 44.73 -54.65
N HIS A 121 -1.36 45.68 -54.01
CA HIS A 121 -1.93 46.83 -54.69
C HIS A 121 -1.34 48.15 -54.20
N GLY A 122 -0.17 48.45 -54.76
CA GLY A 122 0.04 49.79 -55.32
C GLY A 122 1.27 50.54 -54.84
N TYR A 123 2.34 50.47 -55.63
CA TYR A 123 3.11 51.66 -56.00
C TYR A 123 3.50 51.59 -57.49
N GLY A 124 2.47 51.63 -58.33
CA GLY A 124 2.63 52.14 -59.69
C GLY A 124 2.74 53.67 -59.64
N ALA A 125 3.97 54.19 -59.67
CA ALA A 125 4.20 55.60 -59.98
C ALA A 125 5.44 55.74 -60.88
N ARG A 126 5.22 55.58 -62.19
CA ARG A 126 6.09 56.18 -63.21
C ARG A 126 5.58 57.59 -63.48
N PRO A 127 6.37 58.65 -63.33
CA PRO A 127 6.12 59.87 -64.08
C PRO A 127 6.84 59.81 -65.42
N ALA A 128 6.08 60.04 -66.49
CA ALA A 128 6.57 60.35 -67.82
C ALA A 128 6.55 61.88 -68.02
N PHE A 129 7.54 62.39 -68.79
CA PHE A 129 7.71 63.77 -69.30
C PHE A 129 8.03 64.85 -68.24
N ILE A 130 9.00 65.75 -68.43
CA ILE A 130 9.40 66.54 -69.62
C ILE A 130 10.94 66.58 -69.76
#